data_AF-A0A7V5PZ51-F1
#
_entry.id   AF-A0A7V5PZ51-F1
#
_cell.length_a   1.000
_cell.length_b   1.000
_cell.length_c   1.000
_cell.angle_alpha   90.00
_cell.angle_beta   90.00
_cell.angle_gamma   90.00
#
_symmetry.space_group_name_H-M   'P 1'
#
loop_
_entity.id
_entity.type
_entity.pdbx_description
1 polymer ?
#
loop_
_entity_poly.entity_id
_entity_poly.type
_entity_poly.pdbx_seq_one_letter_code
_entity_poly.pdbx_strand_id
1 'polypeptide(L)'
;MASRVNALDLGPTERLSAIALIKRLFPRVIRKAIGDDISDELNRVSWPSTAFMAAVPWLKELEGEALELARQYQQQALSAGYQRSETQVARSAPVPWAVVDGPAWFATAVRNDEPGRHQAEGEASDEQRQQRKGQICKLLKTLEQLYAKAGQQVGDESRQPVPYYSLLLMDGDSMGRLLAELGSPERLSHCLGRFASQVDDIVDRHDGRTVYAGGDDVLALLPAFAAFQCATELRSAYSSVFRDEGMASDVATISAAIVCSHYRYPLRQVLATAHHLLDDIAKDRTGRDAVAVGIVLGSGLNAVWSVPWDVYLGTAQTSDNSLCASLEELLDKFEASESEETSEPPFNTSFLYLLRRRFALLLGGGHIKTGEFLRLDPSSLDSVPMAGTGDLLADLAHAEYRRRMGKSIRSEVTVDSTRPIIDKLMSLSRRWRRQVAKSGHEKEWELVCDLHTFSFDGWRVARFLKQVKDGKVPDHD
;
A
#
# COMPACT_ATOMS: atom_id res chain seq x y z
N MET A 1 -9.15 -25.81 34.80
CA MET A 1 -9.06 -26.74 33.65
C MET A 1 -8.03 -26.21 32.67
N ALA A 2 -6.98 -26.96 32.35
CA ALA A 2 -5.98 -26.54 31.37
C ALA A 2 -6.65 -26.48 29.99
N SER A 3 -6.75 -25.29 29.41
CA SER A 3 -7.23 -25.12 28.04
C SER A 3 -6.27 -25.88 27.12
N ARG A 4 -6.78 -26.90 26.41
CA ARG A 4 -5.97 -27.67 25.45
C ARG A 4 -5.32 -26.70 24.47
N VAL A 5 -3.98 -26.78 24.35
CA VAL A 5 -3.22 -26.00 23.37
C VAL A 5 -3.71 -26.42 21.97
N ASN A 6 -4.18 -25.46 21.18
CA ASN A 6 -4.68 -25.75 19.83
C ASN A 6 -3.48 -26.02 18.91
N ALA A 7 -3.67 -26.80 17.84
CA ALA A 7 -2.65 -27.01 16.81
C ALA A 7 -2.18 -25.69 16.17
N LEU A 8 -3.00 -24.64 16.18
CA LEU A 8 -2.60 -23.29 15.77
C LEU A 8 -1.59 -22.63 16.73
N ASP A 9 -1.59 -22.99 18.01
CA ASP A 9 -0.70 -22.42 19.03
C ASP A 9 0.61 -23.19 19.17
N LEU A 10 0.56 -24.51 18.98
CA LEU A 10 1.75 -25.36 18.96
C LEU A 10 1.43 -26.64 18.18
N GLY A 11 2.08 -26.79 17.02
CA GLY A 11 1.96 -28.03 16.24
C GLY A 11 2.56 -29.23 16.98
N PRO A 12 2.08 -30.46 16.74
CA PRO A 12 2.54 -31.67 17.42
C PRO A 12 4.05 -31.95 17.20
N THR A 13 4.61 -31.47 16.09
CA THR A 13 6.03 -31.62 15.74
C THR A 13 6.83 -30.33 15.88
N GLU A 14 6.19 -29.24 16.30
CA GLU A 14 6.80 -27.91 16.37
C GLU A 14 7.71 -27.79 17.59
N ARG A 15 8.97 -27.37 17.37
CA ARG A 15 9.93 -27.12 18.44
C ARG A 15 10.15 -25.62 18.60
N LEU A 16 9.73 -25.09 19.75
CA LEU A 16 9.94 -23.69 20.11
C LEU A 16 11.06 -23.59 21.15
N SER A 17 11.88 -22.53 21.04
CA SER A 17 12.75 -22.14 22.16
C SER A 17 11.90 -21.72 23.36
N ALA A 18 12.47 -21.71 24.56
CA ALA A 18 11.75 -21.29 25.76
C ALA A 18 11.10 -19.90 25.60
N ILE A 19 11.81 -18.95 25.00
CA ILE A 19 11.29 -17.60 24.75
C ILE A 19 10.13 -17.61 23.74
N ALA A 20 10.24 -18.39 22.66
CA ALA A 20 9.19 -18.47 21.65
C ALA A 20 7.92 -19.14 22.21
N LEU A 21 8.08 -20.18 23.04
CA LEU A 21 6.99 -20.84 23.74
C LEU A 21 6.28 -19.87 24.68
N ILE A 22 7.04 -19.12 25.48
CA ILE A 22 6.47 -18.10 26.37
C ILE A 22 5.69 -17.08 25.53
N LYS A 23 6.30 -16.46 24.52
CA LYS A 23 5.64 -15.45 23.69
C LYS A 23 4.33 -15.96 23.07
N ARG A 24 4.32 -17.21 22.58
CA ARG A 24 3.16 -17.79 21.89
C ARG A 24 2.05 -18.22 22.83
N LEU A 25 2.39 -18.79 23.98
CA LEU A 25 1.40 -19.24 24.96
C LEU A 25 1.04 -18.16 26.00
N PHE A 26 1.73 -17.02 25.99
CA PHE A 26 1.49 -15.91 26.90
C PHE A 26 0.02 -15.48 26.97
N PRO A 27 -0.71 -15.33 25.85
CA PRO A 27 -2.14 -14.97 25.90
C PRO A 27 -2.99 -15.95 26.72
N ARG A 28 -2.62 -17.24 26.75
CA ARG A 28 -3.36 -18.27 27.49
C ARG A 28 -3.13 -18.23 29.00
N VAL A 29 -2.02 -17.65 29.44
CA VAL A 29 -1.65 -17.56 30.86
C VAL A 29 -1.77 -16.14 31.41
N ILE A 30 -2.19 -15.19 30.58
CA ILE A 30 -2.14 -13.77 30.87
C ILE A 30 -2.99 -13.38 32.09
N ARG A 31 -4.21 -13.94 32.23
CA ARG A 31 -5.04 -13.79 33.44
C ARG A 31 -4.30 -14.13 34.72
N LYS A 32 -3.57 -15.26 34.69
CA LYS A 32 -2.82 -15.75 35.86
C LYS A 32 -1.56 -14.94 36.10
N ALA A 33 -0.95 -14.40 35.05
CA ALA A 33 0.33 -13.70 35.13
C ALA A 33 0.18 -12.22 35.52
N ILE A 34 -0.88 -11.54 35.06
CA ILE A 34 -1.01 -10.08 35.16
C ILE A 34 -2.35 -9.61 35.77
N GLY A 35 -3.30 -10.51 36.05
CA GLY A 35 -4.62 -10.18 36.59
C GLY A 35 -5.72 -10.06 35.52
N ASP A 36 -6.98 -10.05 35.97
CA ASP A 36 -8.16 -10.14 35.09
C ASP A 36 -8.39 -8.85 34.26
N ASP A 37 -8.14 -7.67 34.85
CA ASP A 37 -8.39 -6.37 34.18
C ASP A 37 -7.55 -6.19 32.89
N ILE A 38 -6.24 -6.45 32.99
CA ILE A 38 -5.30 -6.35 31.86
C ILE A 38 -5.52 -7.49 30.86
N SER A 39 -5.89 -8.67 31.35
CA SER A 39 -6.19 -9.79 30.47
C SER A 39 -7.42 -9.56 29.60
N ASP A 40 -8.45 -8.93 30.13
CA ASP A 40 -9.68 -8.71 29.37
C ASP A 40 -9.50 -7.60 28.32
N GLU A 41 -8.57 -6.67 28.51
CA GLU A 41 -8.11 -5.75 27.45
C GLU A 41 -7.32 -6.48 26.37
N LEU A 42 -6.33 -7.31 26.75
CA LEU A 42 -5.49 -8.03 25.78
C LEU A 42 -6.25 -9.12 25.00
N ASN A 43 -7.24 -9.78 25.63
CA ASN A 43 -8.09 -10.76 24.95
C ASN A 43 -9.04 -10.12 23.93
N ARG A 44 -9.25 -8.80 23.95
CA ARG A 44 -10.05 -8.08 22.95
C ARG A 44 -9.27 -7.76 21.67
N VAL A 45 -7.95 -8.01 21.66
CA VAL A 45 -7.08 -7.68 20.53
C VAL A 45 -6.82 -8.94 19.70
N SER A 46 -7.63 -9.15 18.66
CA SER A 46 -7.34 -10.15 17.63
C SER A 46 -6.75 -9.45 16.40
N TRP A 47 -5.53 -9.82 16.03
CA TRP A 47 -4.91 -9.34 14.80
C TRP A 47 -5.39 -10.18 13.62
N PRO A 48 -6.05 -9.57 12.63
CA PRO A 48 -6.43 -10.28 11.42
C PRO A 48 -5.18 -10.72 10.65
N SER A 49 -5.29 -11.80 9.89
CA SER A 49 -4.20 -12.19 9.00
C SER A 49 -3.99 -11.15 7.90
N THR A 50 -2.77 -11.07 7.35
CA THR A 50 -2.47 -10.24 6.16
C THR A 50 -3.34 -10.64 4.96
N ALA A 51 -3.68 -11.92 4.84
CA ALA A 51 -4.58 -12.43 3.82
C ALA A 51 -6.00 -11.92 4.02
N PHE A 52 -6.48 -11.87 5.26
CA PHE A 52 -7.78 -11.29 5.57
C PHE A 52 -7.80 -9.79 5.27
N MET A 53 -6.78 -9.03 5.70
CA MET A 53 -6.65 -7.60 5.36
C MET A 53 -6.71 -7.34 3.85
N ALA A 54 -6.10 -8.21 3.05
CA ALA A 54 -6.16 -8.14 1.59
C ALA A 54 -7.58 -8.42 1.05
N ALA A 55 -8.32 -9.35 1.66
CA ALA A 55 -9.67 -9.72 1.25
C ALA A 55 -10.77 -8.76 1.73
N VAL A 56 -10.55 -7.95 2.77
CA VAL A 56 -11.58 -7.10 3.39
C VAL A 56 -12.34 -6.23 2.39
N PRO A 57 -11.71 -5.46 1.48
CA PRO A 57 -12.44 -4.61 0.54
C PRO A 57 -13.44 -5.41 -0.29
N TRP A 58 -12.98 -6.51 -0.87
CA TRP A 58 -13.81 -7.40 -1.67
C TRP A 58 -14.95 -8.02 -0.86
N LEU A 59 -14.68 -8.46 0.38
CA LEU A 59 -15.70 -9.02 1.27
C LEU A 59 -16.80 -8.00 1.64
N LYS A 60 -16.46 -6.71 1.73
CA LYS A 60 -17.42 -5.62 1.98
C LYS A 60 -18.28 -5.28 0.76
N GLU A 61 -17.77 -5.50 -0.45
CA GLU A 61 -18.47 -5.28 -1.73
C GLU A 61 -19.56 -6.36 -2.02
N LEU A 62 -19.52 -7.51 -1.33
CA LEU A 62 -20.45 -8.61 -1.58
C LEU A 62 -21.86 -8.32 -1.06
N GLU A 63 -22.84 -8.41 -1.95
CA GLU A 63 -24.26 -8.18 -1.66
C GLU A 63 -25.14 -9.23 -2.37
N GLY A 64 -26.41 -9.32 -1.98
CA GLY A 64 -27.40 -10.20 -2.61
C GLY A 64 -26.94 -11.66 -2.72
N GLU A 65 -27.08 -12.24 -3.92
CA GLU A 65 -26.70 -13.63 -4.21
C GLU A 65 -25.21 -13.93 -3.95
N ALA A 66 -24.32 -12.97 -4.17
CA ALA A 66 -22.89 -13.16 -3.95
C ALA A 66 -22.58 -13.30 -2.45
N LEU A 67 -23.22 -12.49 -1.59
CA LEU A 67 -23.08 -12.61 -0.14
C LEU A 67 -23.62 -13.95 0.39
N GLU A 68 -24.74 -14.43 -0.16
CA GLU A 68 -25.29 -15.75 0.19
C GLU A 68 -24.33 -16.87 -0.19
N LEU A 69 -23.77 -16.84 -1.40
CA LEU A 69 -22.77 -17.80 -1.85
C LEU A 69 -21.50 -17.75 -1.00
N ALA A 70 -21.05 -16.57 -0.57
CA ALA A 70 -19.88 -16.43 0.31
C ALA A 70 -20.12 -17.06 1.68
N ARG A 71 -21.32 -16.91 2.26
CA ARG A 71 -21.70 -17.57 3.50
C ARG A 71 -21.78 -19.09 3.34
N GLN A 72 -22.32 -19.57 2.22
CA GLN A 72 -22.33 -21.00 1.89
C GLN A 72 -20.91 -21.55 1.71
N TYR A 73 -20.05 -20.84 0.97
CA TYR A 73 -18.66 -21.18 0.78
C TYR A 73 -17.92 -21.31 2.11
N GLN A 74 -18.06 -20.34 3.01
CA GLN A 74 -17.45 -20.37 4.33
C GLN A 74 -17.86 -21.64 5.11
N GLN A 75 -19.14 -22.00 5.10
CA GLN A 75 -19.60 -23.23 5.76
C GLN A 75 -18.94 -24.48 5.16
N GLN A 76 -18.80 -24.52 3.83
CA GLN A 76 -18.11 -25.61 3.15
C GLN A 76 -16.61 -25.65 3.50
N ALA A 77 -15.93 -24.51 3.52
CA ALA A 77 -14.52 -24.41 3.90
C ALA A 77 -14.29 -24.90 5.34
N LEU A 78 -15.12 -24.47 6.29
CA LEU A 78 -15.07 -24.96 7.67
C LEU A 78 -15.30 -26.48 7.75
N SER A 79 -16.23 -27.03 6.96
CA SER A 79 -16.47 -28.48 6.90
C SER A 79 -15.29 -29.26 6.28
N ALA A 80 -14.48 -28.59 5.46
CA ALA A 80 -13.28 -29.15 4.84
C ALA A 80 -12.03 -29.06 5.73
N GLY A 81 -12.11 -28.43 6.90
CA GLY A 81 -11.04 -28.39 7.89
C GLY A 81 -10.33 -27.03 8.05
N TYR A 82 -10.76 -25.99 7.32
CA TYR A 82 -10.32 -24.62 7.60
C TYR A 82 -10.74 -24.18 9.00
N GLN A 83 -9.93 -23.32 9.63
CA GLN A 83 -10.17 -22.86 10.99
C GLN A 83 -11.02 -21.58 10.99
N ARG A 84 -11.54 -21.25 12.18
CA ARG A 84 -12.18 -19.96 12.46
C ARG A 84 -11.15 -18.97 13.03
N SER A 85 -10.08 -18.69 12.28
CA SER A 85 -9.00 -17.81 12.77
C SER A 85 -9.36 -16.34 12.76
N GLU A 86 -10.25 -15.90 11.86
CA GLU A 86 -10.70 -14.51 11.76
C GLU A 86 -11.89 -14.24 12.72
N THR A 87 -11.91 -14.93 13.86
CA THR A 87 -12.86 -14.67 14.95
C THR A 87 -12.44 -13.41 15.67
N GLN A 88 -12.84 -12.26 15.13
CA GLN A 88 -12.49 -10.98 15.71
C GLN A 88 -13.14 -10.83 17.09
N VAL A 89 -12.31 -10.78 18.14
CA VAL A 89 -12.72 -10.40 19.51
C VAL A 89 -12.80 -8.87 19.66
N ALA A 90 -12.63 -8.12 18.56
CA ALA A 90 -12.50 -6.66 18.54
C ALA A 90 -13.86 -5.92 18.58
N ARG A 91 -13.80 -4.64 18.99
CA ARG A 91 -14.94 -3.71 19.11
C ARG A 91 -15.69 -3.43 17.79
N SER A 92 -15.06 -3.66 16.63
CA SER A 92 -15.54 -3.24 15.30
C SER A 92 -14.97 -4.14 14.19
N ALA A 93 -15.52 -5.34 13.99
CA ALA A 93 -15.05 -6.18 12.88
C ALA A 93 -15.46 -5.60 11.52
N PRO A 94 -14.53 -5.39 10.55
CA PRO A 94 -14.87 -4.81 9.24
C PRO A 94 -15.89 -5.68 8.50
N VAL A 95 -15.77 -7.00 8.65
CA VAL A 95 -16.64 -8.00 8.05
C VAL A 95 -16.97 -9.09 9.08
N PRO A 96 -17.95 -8.87 9.99
CA PRO A 96 -18.21 -9.77 11.13
C PRO A 96 -18.61 -11.20 10.74
N TRP A 97 -19.13 -11.39 9.53
CA TRP A 97 -19.60 -12.69 9.05
C TRP A 97 -18.47 -13.56 8.47
N ALA A 98 -17.34 -12.97 8.07
CA ALA A 98 -16.23 -13.65 7.42
C ALA A 98 -15.21 -14.09 8.49
N VAL A 99 -15.39 -15.30 9.03
CA VAL A 99 -14.64 -15.82 10.18
C VAL A 99 -13.65 -16.93 9.82
N VAL A 100 -13.68 -17.41 8.57
CA VAL A 100 -12.72 -18.43 8.08
C VAL A 100 -11.35 -17.81 7.79
N ASP A 101 -10.31 -18.64 7.86
CA ASP A 101 -8.93 -18.27 7.53
C ASP A 101 -8.82 -17.38 6.28
N GLY A 102 -8.14 -16.24 6.41
CA GLY A 102 -7.95 -15.28 5.31
C GLY A 102 -7.54 -15.91 3.97
N PRO A 103 -6.56 -16.84 3.92
CA PRO A 103 -6.17 -17.50 2.67
C PRO A 103 -7.29 -18.29 1.99
N ALA A 104 -8.31 -18.75 2.73
CA ALA A 104 -9.42 -19.51 2.16
C ALA A 104 -10.24 -18.70 1.15
N TRP A 105 -10.12 -17.37 1.13
CA TRP A 105 -10.78 -16.51 0.16
C TRP A 105 -10.05 -16.43 -1.20
N PHE A 106 -8.87 -17.05 -1.34
CA PHE A 106 -8.05 -16.99 -2.56
C PHE A 106 -7.98 -18.35 -3.25
N ALA A 107 -8.30 -18.40 -4.54
CA ALA A 107 -8.36 -19.67 -5.28
C ALA A 107 -6.98 -20.33 -5.43
N THR A 108 -5.91 -19.53 -5.59
CA THR A 108 -4.53 -20.04 -5.59
C THR A 108 -4.17 -20.70 -4.27
N ALA A 109 -4.60 -20.12 -3.16
CA ALA A 109 -4.37 -20.68 -1.83
C ALA A 109 -5.14 -21.97 -1.66
N VAL A 110 -6.44 -21.99 -1.96
CA VAL A 110 -7.26 -23.21 -1.87
C VAL A 110 -6.72 -24.35 -2.74
N ARG A 111 -6.15 -24.03 -3.92
CA ARG A 111 -5.53 -25.02 -4.82
C ARG A 111 -4.24 -25.61 -4.26
N ASN A 112 -3.43 -24.78 -3.61
CA ASN A 112 -2.12 -25.15 -3.07
C ASN A 112 -2.20 -25.65 -1.62
N ASP A 113 -3.31 -25.37 -0.93
CA ASP A 113 -3.54 -25.78 0.43
C ASP A 113 -4.03 -27.23 0.49
N GLU A 114 -3.70 -27.88 1.60
CA GLU A 114 -4.28 -29.16 2.00
C GLU A 114 -5.16 -28.89 3.22
N PRO A 115 -6.46 -28.59 3.03
CA PRO A 115 -7.38 -28.33 4.13
C PRO A 115 -7.27 -29.42 5.21
N GLY A 116 -7.03 -28.99 6.46
CA GLY A 116 -6.86 -29.91 7.60
C GLY A 116 -5.50 -30.60 7.73
N ARG A 117 -4.47 -30.28 6.91
CA ARG A 117 -3.12 -30.87 7.02
C ARG A 117 -2.52 -30.71 8.42
N HIS A 118 -2.73 -29.57 9.06
CA HIS A 118 -2.25 -29.29 10.41
C HIS A 118 -2.87 -30.18 11.50
N GLN A 119 -3.99 -30.86 11.20
CA GLN A 119 -4.68 -31.77 12.12
C GLN A 119 -4.33 -33.24 11.89
N ALA A 120 -3.61 -33.57 10.81
CA ALA A 120 -3.28 -34.95 10.46
C ALA A 120 -1.91 -35.36 11.04
N GLU A 121 -1.91 -36.35 11.92
CA GLU A 121 -0.68 -37.03 12.36
C GLU A 121 -0.31 -38.13 11.34
N GLY A 122 0.90 -38.05 10.77
CA GLY A 122 1.44 -39.06 9.85
C GLY A 122 1.21 -38.80 8.35
N GLU A 123 1.67 -39.73 7.50
CA GLU A 123 1.44 -39.68 6.06
C GLU A 123 -0.02 -40.02 5.73
N ALA A 124 -0.69 -39.14 4.97
CA ALA A 124 -2.07 -39.38 4.55
C ALA A 124 -2.15 -40.58 3.59
N SER A 125 -3.11 -41.47 3.83
CA SER A 125 -3.40 -42.60 2.94
C SER A 125 -3.87 -42.13 1.56
N ASP A 126 -3.75 -42.97 0.54
CA ASP A 126 -4.18 -42.62 -0.82
C ASP A 126 -5.68 -42.27 -0.89
N GLU A 127 -6.53 -42.93 -0.11
CA GLU A 127 -7.96 -42.61 0.01
C GLU A 127 -8.17 -41.21 0.62
N GLN A 128 -7.43 -40.87 1.67
CA GLN A 128 -7.50 -39.54 2.29
C GLN A 128 -7.04 -38.45 1.31
N ARG A 129 -5.98 -38.70 0.54
CA ARG A 129 -5.50 -37.78 -0.51
C ARG A 129 -6.57 -37.58 -1.59
N GLN A 130 -7.22 -38.65 -2.03
CA GLN A 130 -8.27 -38.57 -3.04
C GLN A 130 -9.51 -37.83 -2.52
N GLN A 131 -9.93 -38.08 -1.28
CA GLN A 131 -11.03 -37.37 -0.64
C GLN A 131 -10.74 -35.88 -0.51
N ARG A 132 -9.53 -35.51 -0.08
CA ARG A 132 -9.08 -34.11 0.01
C ARG A 132 -9.08 -33.41 -1.34
N LYS A 133 -8.56 -34.06 -2.40
CA LYS A 133 -8.63 -33.52 -3.77
C LYS A 133 -10.08 -33.26 -4.19
N GLY A 134 -11.00 -34.18 -3.89
CA GLY A 134 -12.42 -33.99 -4.16
C GLY A 134 -13.02 -32.79 -3.42
N GLN A 135 -12.63 -32.57 -2.16
CA GLN A 135 -13.05 -31.40 -1.38
C GLN A 135 -12.50 -30.10 -1.97
N ILE A 136 -11.21 -30.06 -2.33
CA ILE A 136 -10.58 -28.88 -2.96
C ILE A 136 -11.29 -28.54 -4.27
N CYS A 137 -11.54 -29.53 -5.14
CA CYS A 137 -12.26 -29.30 -6.39
C CYS A 137 -13.67 -28.73 -6.16
N LYS A 138 -14.38 -29.18 -5.11
CA LYS A 138 -15.69 -28.65 -4.74
C LYS A 138 -15.60 -27.20 -4.27
N LEU A 139 -14.64 -26.89 -3.40
CA LEU A 139 -14.41 -25.53 -2.88
C LEU A 139 -14.08 -24.56 -4.02
N LEU A 140 -13.14 -24.95 -4.91
CA LEU A 140 -12.77 -24.14 -6.06
C LEU A 140 -13.96 -23.84 -6.97
N LYS A 141 -14.82 -24.84 -7.24
CA LYS A 141 -16.03 -24.64 -8.05
C LYS A 141 -17.00 -23.63 -7.41
N THR A 142 -17.22 -23.71 -6.10
CA THR A 142 -18.07 -22.74 -5.40
C THR A 142 -17.43 -21.36 -5.34
N LEU A 143 -16.11 -21.28 -5.20
CA LEU A 143 -15.37 -20.02 -5.20
C LEU A 143 -15.38 -19.34 -6.59
N GLU A 144 -15.24 -20.11 -7.67
CA GLU A 144 -15.40 -19.63 -9.05
C GLU A 144 -16.81 -19.07 -9.31
N GLN A 145 -17.85 -19.76 -8.82
CA GLN A 145 -19.22 -19.27 -8.89
C GLN A 145 -19.41 -17.97 -8.11
N LEU A 146 -18.82 -17.88 -6.92
CA LEU A 146 -18.83 -16.68 -6.10
C LEU A 146 -18.14 -15.52 -6.83
N TYR A 147 -16.98 -15.73 -7.44
CA TYR A 147 -16.29 -14.70 -8.20
C TYR A 147 -17.07 -14.23 -9.41
N ALA A 148 -17.71 -15.14 -10.15
CA ALA A 148 -18.57 -14.77 -11.28
C ALA A 148 -19.76 -13.91 -10.82
N LYS A 149 -20.38 -14.26 -9.68
CA LYS A 149 -21.49 -13.51 -9.11
C LYS A 149 -21.06 -12.14 -8.58
N ALA A 150 -19.91 -12.06 -7.93
CA ALA A 150 -19.32 -10.79 -7.53
C ALA A 150 -18.98 -9.92 -8.75
N GLY A 151 -18.53 -10.52 -9.86
CA GLY A 151 -18.28 -9.83 -11.13
C GLY A 151 -19.55 -9.20 -11.69
N GLN A 152 -20.65 -9.97 -11.73
CA GLN A 152 -21.95 -9.50 -12.23
C GLN A 152 -22.47 -8.26 -11.47
N GLN A 153 -22.19 -8.13 -10.17
CA GLN A 153 -22.57 -6.95 -9.38
C GLN A 153 -21.94 -5.65 -9.89
N VAL A 154 -20.74 -5.73 -10.46
CA VAL A 154 -19.95 -4.58 -10.91
C VAL A 154 -19.79 -4.51 -12.43
N GLY A 155 -20.55 -5.31 -13.18
CA GLY A 155 -20.50 -5.35 -14.64
C GLY A 155 -19.24 -6.01 -15.21
N ASP A 156 -18.57 -6.86 -14.45
CA ASP A 156 -17.39 -7.64 -14.87
C ASP A 156 -17.72 -9.14 -15.00
N GLU A 157 -16.92 -9.91 -15.73
CA GLU A 157 -17.12 -11.36 -15.86
C GLU A 157 -16.83 -12.11 -14.56
N SER A 158 -15.87 -11.62 -13.77
CA SER A 158 -15.43 -12.23 -12.53
C SER A 158 -14.74 -11.18 -11.65
N ARG A 159 -15.06 -11.18 -10.35
CA ARG A 159 -14.47 -10.30 -9.34
C ARG A 159 -13.84 -11.12 -8.21
N GLN A 160 -12.52 -11.09 -8.12
CA GLN A 160 -11.73 -11.81 -7.11
C GLN A 160 -11.19 -10.84 -6.07
N PRO A 161 -10.89 -11.29 -4.83
CA PRO A 161 -10.18 -10.47 -3.86
C PRO A 161 -8.77 -10.15 -4.36
N VAL A 162 -8.34 -8.90 -4.12
CA VAL A 162 -6.97 -8.47 -4.44
C VAL A 162 -6.01 -9.06 -3.41
N PRO A 163 -4.94 -9.77 -3.81
CA PRO A 163 -4.07 -10.48 -2.88
C PRO A 163 -2.99 -9.59 -2.24
N TYR A 164 -3.29 -8.31 -2.02
CA TYR A 164 -2.37 -7.33 -1.46
C TYR A 164 -2.96 -6.62 -0.25
N TYR A 165 -2.13 -6.41 0.76
CA TYR A 165 -2.38 -5.52 1.89
C TYR A 165 -1.32 -4.43 1.90
N SER A 166 -1.49 -3.43 2.75
CA SER A 166 -0.51 -2.38 2.99
C SER A 166 -0.05 -2.39 4.44
N LEU A 167 1.25 -2.26 4.64
CA LEU A 167 1.84 -1.90 5.93
C LEU A 167 2.17 -0.41 5.91
N LEU A 168 1.57 0.34 6.83
CA LEU A 168 1.82 1.75 7.04
C LEU A 168 2.75 1.92 8.24
N LEU A 169 3.88 2.59 8.04
CA LEU A 169 4.78 3.02 9.09
C LEU A 169 4.93 4.54 9.01
N MET A 170 4.70 5.26 10.09
CA MET A 170 4.89 6.70 10.19
C MET A 170 5.76 7.03 11.39
N ASP A 171 6.50 8.13 11.31
CA ASP A 171 7.36 8.61 12.39
C ASP A 171 7.53 10.13 12.31
N GLY A 172 7.38 10.78 13.46
CA GLY A 172 7.46 12.23 13.59
C GLY A 172 8.83 12.79 13.23
N ASP A 173 8.86 13.88 12.48
CA ASP A 173 10.10 14.44 12.00
C ASP A 173 10.75 15.38 13.02
N SER A 174 12.06 15.23 13.22
CA SER A 174 12.89 16.23 13.93
C SER A 174 12.41 16.54 15.37
N MET A 175 12.06 15.51 16.16
CA MET A 175 11.55 15.68 17.53
C MET A 175 12.41 16.60 18.43
N GLY A 176 13.73 16.57 18.27
CA GLY A 176 14.62 17.49 19.00
C GLY A 176 14.42 18.97 18.63
N ARG A 177 14.14 19.27 17.36
CA ARG A 177 13.79 20.63 16.91
C ARG A 177 12.42 21.04 17.43
N LEU A 178 11.44 20.13 17.34
CA LEU A 178 10.09 20.39 17.81
C LEU A 178 10.07 20.69 19.32
N LEU A 179 10.84 19.94 20.11
CA LEU A 179 11.04 20.20 21.54
C LEU A 179 11.67 21.58 21.80
N ALA A 180 12.68 21.95 21.02
CA ALA A 180 13.35 23.26 21.15
C ALA A 180 12.42 24.43 20.82
N GLU A 181 11.52 24.28 19.84
CA GLU A 181 10.57 25.32 19.45
C GLU A 181 9.35 25.39 20.40
N LEU A 182 8.88 24.25 20.93
CA LEU A 182 7.83 24.21 21.95
C LEU A 182 8.29 24.70 23.34
N GLY A 183 9.57 24.50 23.66
CA GLY A 183 10.19 24.91 24.92
C GLY A 183 9.73 24.14 26.17
N SER A 184 8.91 23.09 26.02
CA SER A 184 8.41 22.26 27.13
C SER A 184 8.23 20.80 26.71
N PRO A 185 8.90 19.85 27.40
CA PRO A 185 8.66 18.41 27.23
C PRO A 185 7.21 18.02 27.52
N GLU A 186 6.57 18.64 28.51
CA GLU A 186 5.20 18.34 28.92
C GLU A 186 4.19 18.68 27.83
N ARG A 187 4.37 19.82 27.15
CA ARG A 187 3.54 20.21 26.00
C ARG A 187 3.72 19.24 24.83
N LEU A 188 4.96 18.84 24.55
CA LEU A 188 5.24 17.85 23.51
C LEU A 188 4.55 16.51 23.83
N SER A 189 4.74 15.97 25.05
CA SER A 189 4.09 14.74 25.48
C SER A 189 2.56 14.83 25.44
N HIS A 190 1.99 15.98 25.78
CA HIS A 190 0.55 16.22 25.67
C HIS A 190 0.05 16.15 24.21
N CYS A 191 0.74 16.80 23.27
CA CYS A 191 0.39 16.72 21.84
C CYS A 191 0.51 15.31 21.29
N LEU A 192 1.62 14.62 21.59
CA LEU A 192 1.84 13.25 21.14
C LEU A 192 0.80 12.30 21.75
N GLY A 193 0.43 12.49 23.01
CA GLY A 193 -0.66 11.75 23.65
C GLY A 193 -2.02 11.99 22.97
N ARG A 194 -2.34 13.25 22.64
CA ARG A 194 -3.56 13.60 21.88
C ARG A 194 -3.57 12.97 20.50
N PHE A 195 -2.45 12.98 19.78
CA PHE A 195 -2.35 12.31 18.47
C PHE A 195 -2.50 10.80 18.61
N ALA A 196 -1.72 10.15 19.48
CA ALA A 196 -1.76 8.70 19.69
C ALA A 196 -3.17 8.21 20.05
N SER A 197 -3.93 8.99 20.84
CA SER A 197 -5.32 8.66 21.19
C SER A 197 -6.30 8.65 20.00
N GLN A 198 -5.96 9.31 18.88
CA GLN A 198 -6.77 9.37 17.67
C GLN A 198 -6.37 8.31 16.63
N VAL A 199 -5.17 7.74 16.74
CA VAL A 199 -4.61 6.83 15.72
C VAL A 199 -5.52 5.63 15.50
N ASP A 200 -5.97 4.99 16.58
CA ASP A 200 -6.75 3.76 16.48
C ASP A 200 -8.10 4.00 15.78
N ASP A 201 -8.79 5.08 16.13
CA ASP A 201 -10.06 5.48 15.51
C ASP A 201 -9.91 5.89 14.03
N ILE A 202 -8.79 6.52 13.66
CA ILE A 202 -8.49 6.85 12.26
C ILE A 202 -8.23 5.56 11.48
N VAL A 203 -7.34 4.69 11.98
CA VAL A 203 -6.98 3.44 11.31
C VAL A 203 -8.20 2.52 11.15
N ASP A 204 -9.04 2.39 12.18
CA ASP A 204 -10.26 1.58 12.15
C ASP A 204 -11.28 2.08 11.11
N ARG A 205 -11.40 3.41 10.91
CA ARG A 205 -12.28 3.98 9.87
C ARG A 205 -11.87 3.60 8.45
N HIS A 206 -10.59 3.25 8.25
CA HIS A 206 -10.02 2.79 6.99
C HIS A 206 -9.89 1.25 6.94
N ASP A 207 -10.67 0.53 7.75
CA ASP A 207 -10.66 -0.93 7.87
C ASP A 207 -9.30 -1.53 8.25
N GLY A 208 -8.42 -0.72 8.83
CA GLY A 208 -7.09 -1.12 9.27
C GLY A 208 -7.04 -1.62 10.70
N ARG A 209 -5.83 -2.00 11.14
CA ARG A 209 -5.51 -2.36 12.53
C ARG A 209 -4.17 -1.78 12.95
N THR A 210 -4.17 -1.02 14.03
CA THR A 210 -2.98 -0.34 14.58
C THR A 210 -2.13 -1.29 15.40
N VAL A 211 -1.04 -1.83 14.85
CA VAL A 211 -0.12 -2.70 15.61
C VAL A 211 0.54 -1.94 16.77
N TYR A 212 0.89 -0.67 16.54
CA TYR A 212 1.52 0.18 17.54
C TYR A 212 1.29 1.67 17.24
N ALA A 213 1.11 2.47 18.29
CA ALA A 213 1.00 3.93 18.25
C ALA A 213 1.74 4.52 19.46
N GLY A 214 2.99 4.94 19.27
CA GLY A 214 3.91 5.29 20.34
C GLY A 214 4.03 6.76 20.70
N GLY A 215 3.15 7.60 20.18
CA GLY A 215 3.18 9.05 20.38
C GLY A 215 3.49 9.78 19.08
N ASP A 216 4.65 9.55 18.49
CA ASP A 216 5.05 10.13 17.20
C ASP A 216 5.17 9.07 16.08
N ASP A 217 5.31 7.80 16.45
CA ASP A 217 5.38 6.69 15.53
C ASP A 217 4.08 5.85 15.48
N VAL A 218 3.77 5.37 14.28
CA VAL A 218 2.56 4.59 13.98
C VAL A 218 2.93 3.40 13.12
N LEU A 219 2.47 2.21 13.49
CA LEU A 219 2.54 1.00 12.68
C LEU A 219 1.14 0.42 12.54
N ALA A 220 0.65 0.30 11.31
CA ALA A 220 -0.68 -0.23 11.03
C ALA A 220 -0.69 -1.18 9.82
N LEU A 221 -1.59 -2.15 9.85
CA LEU A 221 -1.93 -3.03 8.73
C LEU A 221 -3.27 -2.60 8.16
N LEU A 222 -3.36 -2.38 6.86
CA LEU A 222 -4.58 -1.93 6.21
C LEU A 222 -4.81 -2.68 4.88
N PRO A 223 -6.04 -2.67 4.35
CA PRO A 223 -6.26 -2.99 2.95
C PRO A 223 -5.38 -2.12 2.03
N ALA A 224 -4.95 -2.69 0.90
CA ALA A 224 -3.86 -2.11 0.10
C ALA A 224 -4.06 -0.62 -0.28
N PHE A 225 -5.24 -0.26 -0.77
CA PHE A 225 -5.54 1.12 -1.19
C PHE A 225 -5.93 2.05 -0.03
N ALA A 226 -6.53 1.51 1.05
CA ALA A 226 -7.01 2.30 2.18
C ALA A 226 -5.87 2.98 2.97
N ALA A 227 -4.67 2.39 2.96
CA ALA A 227 -3.48 2.96 3.62
C ALA A 227 -3.13 4.39 3.17
N PHE A 228 -3.43 4.73 1.92
CA PHE A 228 -3.11 6.05 1.34
C PHE A 228 -3.97 7.17 1.93
N GLN A 229 -5.28 6.91 2.07
CA GLN A 229 -6.22 7.84 2.69
C GLN A 229 -5.99 7.91 4.20
N CYS A 230 -5.75 6.76 4.83
CA CYS A 230 -5.41 6.69 6.25
C CYS A 230 -4.14 7.49 6.58
N ALA A 231 -3.06 7.34 5.81
CA ALA A 231 -1.81 8.07 6.05
C ALA A 231 -1.99 9.59 5.88
N THR A 232 -2.81 10.02 4.92
CA THR A 232 -3.14 11.44 4.71
C THR A 232 -3.91 12.02 5.90
N GLU A 233 -4.88 11.26 6.41
CA GLU A 233 -5.66 11.66 7.58
C GLU A 233 -4.81 11.68 8.85
N LEU A 234 -3.94 10.70 9.05
CA LEU A 234 -2.98 10.67 10.16
C LEU A 234 -2.00 11.84 10.11
N ARG A 235 -1.45 12.20 8.93
CA ARG A 235 -0.62 13.41 8.78
C ARG A 235 -1.40 14.66 9.22
N SER A 236 -2.65 14.78 8.77
CA SER A 236 -3.50 15.93 9.09
C SER A 236 -3.82 16.02 10.59
N ALA A 237 -4.11 14.88 11.23
CA ALA A 237 -4.34 14.78 12.67
C ALA A 237 -3.07 15.10 13.47
N TYR A 238 -1.90 14.67 12.99
CA TYR A 238 -0.62 15.01 13.60
C TYR A 238 -0.38 16.53 13.54
N SER A 239 -0.46 17.13 12.36
CA SER A 239 -0.23 18.57 12.21
C SER A 239 -1.27 19.43 12.96
N SER A 240 -2.51 18.96 13.10
CA SER A 240 -3.56 19.72 13.80
C SER A 240 -3.29 19.83 15.31
N VAL A 241 -2.86 18.74 15.98
CA VAL A 241 -2.60 18.79 17.43
C VAL A 241 -1.46 19.73 17.80
N PHE A 242 -0.48 19.93 16.91
CA PHE A 242 0.61 20.89 17.12
C PHE A 242 0.20 22.31 16.75
N ARG A 243 -0.67 22.48 15.75
CA ARG A 243 -1.23 23.79 15.39
C ARG A 243 -2.05 24.39 16.53
N ASP A 244 -2.80 23.57 17.27
CA ASP A 244 -3.53 23.98 18.48
C ASP A 244 -2.60 24.62 19.54
N GLU A 245 -1.33 24.22 19.57
CA GLU A 245 -0.30 24.76 20.47
C GLU A 245 0.50 25.93 19.86
N GLY A 246 0.06 26.45 18.71
CA GLY A 246 0.66 27.59 18.01
C GLY A 246 1.89 27.23 17.17
N MET A 247 2.12 25.94 16.89
CA MET A 247 3.23 25.53 16.03
C MET A 247 2.85 25.63 14.55
N ALA A 248 3.80 26.10 13.74
CA ALA A 248 3.63 26.10 12.29
C ALA A 248 3.65 24.67 11.74
N SER A 249 2.84 24.42 10.70
CA SER A 249 2.63 23.06 10.16
C SER A 249 3.87 22.48 9.47
N ASP A 250 4.84 23.32 9.13
CA ASP A 250 6.11 22.94 8.52
C ASP A 250 7.22 22.62 9.53
N VAL A 251 6.96 22.87 10.81
CA VAL A 251 7.80 22.49 11.95
C VAL A 251 7.39 21.12 12.47
N ALA A 252 6.09 20.93 12.71
CA ALA A 252 5.53 19.68 13.22
C ALA A 252 5.07 18.78 12.07
N THR A 253 6.04 18.11 11.43
CA THR A 253 5.80 17.22 10.30
C THR A 253 5.97 15.74 10.68
N ILE A 254 5.43 14.86 9.85
CA ILE A 254 5.52 13.41 10.01
C ILE A 254 5.78 12.78 8.65
N SER A 255 6.73 11.84 8.60
CA SER A 255 7.05 11.09 7.38
C SER A 255 6.39 9.72 7.39
N ALA A 256 6.11 9.16 6.22
CA ALA A 256 5.44 7.87 6.08
C ALA A 256 6.10 6.93 5.06
N ALA A 257 6.04 5.64 5.36
CA ALA A 257 6.28 4.55 4.44
C ALA A 257 5.01 3.71 4.28
N ILE A 258 4.59 3.49 3.04
CA ILE A 258 3.49 2.60 2.67
C ILE A 258 4.06 1.45 1.84
N VAL A 259 4.02 0.23 2.37
CA VAL A 259 4.46 -0.96 1.66
C VAL A 259 3.26 -1.79 1.25
N CYS A 260 2.90 -1.76 -0.03
CA CYS A 260 1.92 -2.67 -0.61
C CYS A 260 2.58 -4.02 -0.87
N SER A 261 2.14 -5.07 -0.19
CA SER A 261 2.77 -6.40 -0.26
C SER A 261 1.76 -7.50 -0.51
N HIS A 262 2.17 -8.49 -1.30
CA HIS A 262 1.40 -9.73 -1.45
C HIS A 262 1.24 -10.39 -0.08
N TYR A 263 0.04 -10.89 0.26
CA TYR A 263 -0.25 -11.36 1.63
C TYR A 263 0.65 -12.52 2.10
N ARG A 264 1.23 -13.28 1.17
CA ARG A 264 2.17 -14.38 1.48
C ARG A 264 3.62 -13.97 1.65
N TYR A 265 3.97 -12.74 1.28
CA TYR A 265 5.35 -12.29 1.40
C TYR A 265 5.74 -12.18 2.88
N PRO A 266 6.93 -12.67 3.31
CA PRO A 266 7.27 -12.72 4.73
C PRO A 266 7.20 -11.33 5.41
N LEU A 267 6.36 -11.19 6.43
CA LEU A 267 6.12 -9.92 7.12
C LEU A 267 7.42 -9.27 7.65
N ARG A 268 8.41 -10.08 8.07
CA ARG A 268 9.72 -9.58 8.49
C ARG A 268 10.44 -8.79 7.39
N GLN A 269 10.32 -9.23 6.13
CA GLN A 269 10.92 -8.55 4.98
C GLN A 269 10.10 -7.30 4.61
N VAL A 270 8.77 -7.33 4.76
CA VAL A 270 7.91 -6.15 4.61
C VAL A 270 8.28 -5.07 5.63
N LEU A 271 8.44 -5.43 6.91
CA LEU A 271 8.87 -4.51 7.97
C LEU A 271 10.26 -3.91 7.69
N ALA A 272 11.22 -4.74 7.29
CA ALA A 272 12.55 -4.24 6.91
C ALA A 272 12.48 -3.25 5.74
N THR A 273 11.60 -3.52 4.76
CA THR A 273 11.35 -2.61 3.64
C THR A 273 10.73 -1.31 4.12
N ALA A 274 9.75 -1.36 5.03
CA ALA A 274 9.08 -0.17 5.55
C ALA A 274 10.05 0.77 6.29
N HIS A 275 10.93 0.22 7.13
CA HIS A 275 11.99 1.01 7.78
C HIS A 275 12.94 1.64 6.75
N HIS A 276 13.40 0.88 5.75
CA HIS A 276 14.23 1.42 4.67
C HIS A 276 13.53 2.57 3.91
N LEU A 277 12.24 2.40 3.59
CA LEU A 277 11.46 3.44 2.92
C LEU A 277 11.28 4.69 3.79
N LEU A 278 11.08 4.52 5.10
CA LEU A 278 10.84 5.64 6.00
C LEU A 278 12.13 6.41 6.30
N ASP A 279 13.15 5.70 6.76
CA ASP A 279 14.38 6.31 7.26
C ASP A 279 15.29 6.77 6.12
N ASP A 280 15.63 5.87 5.20
CA ASP A 280 16.60 6.17 4.14
C ASP A 280 15.98 6.96 2.97
N ILE A 281 14.69 6.75 2.69
CA ILE A 281 14.04 7.35 1.51
C ILE A 281 13.22 8.58 1.88
N ALA A 282 12.14 8.45 2.67
CA ALA A 282 11.26 9.56 2.99
C ALA A 282 11.99 10.66 3.80
N LYS A 283 12.65 10.28 4.90
CA LYS A 283 13.35 11.24 5.77
C LYS A 283 14.64 11.76 5.13
N ASP A 284 15.53 10.89 4.70
CA ASP A 284 16.88 11.31 4.28
C ASP A 284 16.94 11.79 2.83
N ARG A 285 16.42 11.01 1.87
CA ARG A 285 16.51 11.36 0.43
C ARG A 285 15.46 12.37 -0.01
N THR A 286 14.23 12.25 0.48
CA THR A 286 13.10 13.13 0.11
C THR A 286 13.01 14.36 1.02
N GLY A 287 13.67 14.35 2.18
CA GLY A 287 13.86 15.54 3.01
C GLY A 287 12.81 15.76 4.09
N ARG A 288 12.22 14.68 4.61
CA ARG A 288 11.16 14.70 5.63
C ARG A 288 9.88 15.37 5.14
N ASP A 289 8.82 15.31 5.95
CA ASP A 289 7.46 15.69 5.54
C ASP A 289 7.08 15.04 4.19
N ALA A 290 7.35 13.74 4.10
CA ALA A 290 7.30 12.99 2.85
C ALA A 290 6.67 11.62 3.01
N VAL A 291 6.18 11.10 1.89
CA VAL A 291 5.67 9.74 1.78
C VAL A 291 6.53 8.94 0.80
N ALA A 292 6.91 7.73 1.20
CA ALA A 292 7.56 6.73 0.36
C ALA A 292 6.65 5.51 0.21
N VAL A 293 6.41 5.10 -1.03
CA VAL A 293 5.54 3.99 -1.40
C VAL A 293 6.39 2.91 -2.04
N GLY A 294 6.30 1.68 -1.53
CA GLY A 294 6.99 0.51 -2.08
C GLY A 294 6.01 -0.59 -2.46
N ILE A 295 6.25 -1.23 -3.59
CA ILE A 295 5.48 -2.41 -4.03
C ILE A 295 6.36 -3.64 -3.88
N VAL A 296 5.89 -4.61 -3.10
CA VAL A 296 6.58 -5.87 -2.85
C VAL A 296 5.76 -7.00 -3.48
N LEU A 297 6.32 -7.60 -4.53
CA LEU A 297 5.78 -8.79 -5.18
C LEU A 297 6.44 -10.05 -4.60
N GLY A 298 6.05 -11.24 -5.07
CA GLY A 298 6.69 -12.50 -4.67
C GLY A 298 8.21 -12.55 -4.89
N SER A 299 8.74 -11.76 -5.84
CA SER A 299 10.17 -11.63 -6.12
C SER A 299 10.91 -10.57 -5.30
N GLY A 300 10.20 -9.84 -4.42
CA GLY A 300 10.75 -8.78 -3.57
C GLY A 300 10.32 -7.36 -3.96
N LEU A 301 11.09 -6.38 -3.50
CA LEU A 301 10.80 -4.96 -3.73
C LEU A 301 10.91 -4.63 -5.23
N ASN A 302 9.77 -4.29 -5.82
CA ASN A 302 9.59 -4.20 -7.25
C ASN A 302 9.67 -2.76 -7.78
N ALA A 303 9.06 -1.81 -7.07
CA ALA A 303 9.04 -0.38 -7.41
C ALA A 303 9.03 0.47 -6.12
N VAL A 304 9.68 1.64 -6.16
CA VAL A 304 9.65 2.64 -5.09
C VAL A 304 9.38 4.02 -5.65
N TRP A 305 8.41 4.72 -5.08
CA TRP A 305 8.09 6.11 -5.40
C TRP A 305 8.04 6.94 -4.11
N SER A 306 8.65 8.12 -4.12
CA SER A 306 8.73 8.95 -2.92
C SER A 306 8.63 10.43 -3.28
N VAL A 307 7.79 11.17 -2.56
CA VAL A 307 7.58 12.60 -2.76
C VAL A 307 7.25 13.30 -1.43
N PRO A 308 7.55 14.60 -1.29
CA PRO A 308 7.01 15.41 -0.19
C PRO A 308 5.47 15.37 -0.21
N TRP A 309 4.85 15.46 0.96
CA TRP A 309 3.39 15.35 1.08
C TRP A 309 2.64 16.40 0.25
N ASP A 310 3.18 17.62 0.13
CA ASP A 310 2.52 18.67 -0.63
C ASP A 310 2.47 18.34 -2.13
N VAL A 311 3.47 17.63 -2.64
CA VAL A 311 3.48 17.08 -4.01
C VAL A 311 2.47 15.94 -4.12
N TYR A 312 2.44 15.04 -3.14
CA TYR A 312 1.48 13.93 -3.08
C TYR A 312 0.02 14.41 -3.11
N LEU A 313 -0.28 15.47 -2.35
CA LEU A 313 -1.61 16.07 -2.22
C LEU A 313 -1.96 17.06 -3.35
N GLY A 314 -1.04 17.36 -4.27
CA GLY A 314 -1.25 18.35 -5.33
C GLY A 314 -1.36 19.80 -4.81
N THR A 315 -0.79 20.09 -3.65
CA THR A 315 -0.78 21.43 -3.03
C THR A 315 0.54 22.17 -3.20
N ALA A 316 1.55 21.51 -3.78
CA ALA A 316 2.86 22.09 -4.03
C ALA A 316 2.78 23.30 -4.98
N GLN A 317 3.24 24.46 -4.49
CA GLN A 317 3.50 25.63 -5.31
C GLN A 317 4.98 25.60 -5.72
N THR A 318 5.26 25.32 -6.99
CA THR A 318 6.62 25.38 -7.54
C THR A 318 6.88 26.75 -8.14
N SER A 319 8.15 27.19 -8.16
CA SER A 319 8.57 28.45 -8.80
C SER A 319 8.15 28.57 -10.26
N ASP A 320 7.93 27.43 -10.93
CA ASP A 320 7.62 27.33 -12.36
C ASP A 320 6.11 27.17 -12.63
N ASN A 321 5.25 27.33 -11.61
CA ASN A 321 3.78 27.28 -11.70
C ASN A 321 3.22 25.98 -12.33
N SER A 322 4.01 24.90 -12.32
CA SER A 322 3.62 23.58 -12.82
C SER A 322 2.61 22.95 -11.85
N LEU A 323 1.36 22.82 -12.32
CA LEU A 323 0.24 22.25 -11.57
C LEU A 323 0.55 20.80 -11.17
N CYS A 324 0.89 20.57 -9.90
CA CYS A 324 0.92 19.23 -9.33
C CYS A 324 -0.52 18.74 -9.16
N ALA A 325 -0.94 17.74 -9.94
CA ALA A 325 -2.17 17.01 -9.63
C ALA A 325 -1.93 16.07 -8.45
N SER A 326 -2.95 15.86 -7.64
CA SER A 326 -2.92 14.82 -6.61
C SER A 326 -2.70 13.44 -7.24
N LEU A 327 -2.10 12.50 -6.50
CA LEU A 327 -1.93 11.13 -7.00
C LEU A 327 -3.27 10.53 -7.42
N GLU A 328 -4.34 10.76 -6.64
CA GLU A 328 -5.68 10.22 -6.92
C GLU A 328 -6.23 10.68 -8.27
N GLU A 329 -6.09 11.97 -8.61
CA GLU A 329 -6.47 12.50 -9.93
C GLU A 329 -5.66 11.84 -11.07
N LEU A 330 -4.39 11.53 -10.82
CA LEU A 330 -3.54 10.87 -11.83
C LEU A 330 -3.93 9.42 -12.04
N LEU A 331 -4.37 8.70 -10.99
CA LEU A 331 -4.74 7.29 -11.09
C LEU A 331 -5.87 7.04 -12.11
N ASP A 332 -6.82 7.96 -12.21
CA ASP A 332 -7.93 7.83 -13.15
C ASP A 332 -7.50 7.93 -14.63
N LYS A 333 -6.28 8.43 -14.91
CA LYS A 333 -5.69 8.37 -16.25
C LYS A 333 -5.05 7.02 -16.58
N PHE A 334 -4.78 6.16 -15.61
CA PHE A 334 -4.16 4.84 -15.83
C PHE A 334 -5.22 3.77 -16.13
N GLU A 335 -5.74 3.72 -17.36
CA GLU A 335 -6.76 2.72 -17.73
C GLU A 335 -6.23 1.64 -18.67
N ALA A 336 -6.86 0.46 -18.63
CA ALA A 336 -6.48 -0.67 -19.49
C ALA A 336 -7.00 -0.52 -20.93
N SER A 337 -8.21 0.02 -21.09
CA SER A 337 -8.92 0.15 -22.37
C SER A 337 -8.88 1.58 -22.89
N GLU A 338 -8.75 1.74 -24.21
CA GLU A 338 -9.01 3.00 -24.89
C GLU A 338 -10.48 2.99 -25.33
N SER A 339 -11.27 4.00 -24.98
CA SER A 339 -12.56 4.22 -25.63
C SER A 339 -12.33 4.76 -27.04
N GLU A 340 -13.07 4.22 -28.02
CA GLU A 340 -12.99 4.68 -29.40
C GLU A 340 -13.32 6.19 -29.46
N GLU A 341 -12.47 6.95 -30.17
CA GLU A 341 -12.59 8.41 -30.40
C GLU A 341 -12.36 9.36 -29.19
N THR A 342 -11.65 8.95 -28.14
CA THR A 342 -11.29 9.92 -27.08
C THR A 342 -10.26 10.96 -27.50
N SER A 343 -10.53 12.22 -27.15
CA SER A 343 -9.59 13.34 -27.21
C SER A 343 -8.44 13.22 -26.20
N GLU A 344 -8.60 12.40 -25.16
CA GLU A 344 -7.61 12.16 -24.11
C GLU A 344 -7.36 10.66 -23.89
N PRO A 345 -6.38 10.04 -24.58
CA PRO A 345 -6.09 8.62 -24.43
C PRO A 345 -5.50 8.29 -23.03
N PRO A 346 -5.83 7.13 -22.42
CA PRO A 346 -5.34 6.77 -21.09
C PRO A 346 -3.88 6.29 -21.09
N PHE A 347 -3.24 6.28 -19.93
CA PHE A 347 -1.90 5.72 -19.70
C PHE A 347 -1.95 4.20 -19.51
N ASN A 348 -2.01 3.46 -20.61
CA ASN A 348 -2.06 2.00 -20.62
C ASN A 348 -0.66 1.34 -20.68
N THR A 349 -0.64 0.01 -20.59
CA THR A 349 0.61 -0.80 -20.57
C THR A 349 1.47 -0.59 -21.83
N SER A 350 0.84 -0.54 -23.00
CA SER A 350 1.57 -0.42 -24.27
C SER A 350 2.23 0.95 -24.40
N PHE A 351 1.55 2.01 -23.99
CA PHE A 351 2.10 3.37 -23.95
C PHE A 351 3.30 3.49 -23.00
N LEU A 352 3.15 3.07 -21.75
CA LEU A 352 4.24 3.13 -20.77
C LEU A 352 5.45 2.27 -21.18
N TYR A 353 5.20 1.11 -21.78
CA TYR A 353 6.26 0.26 -22.33
C TYR A 353 7.01 0.96 -23.48
N LEU A 354 6.28 1.60 -24.39
CA LEU A 354 6.87 2.32 -25.52
C LEU A 354 7.71 3.52 -25.05
N LEU A 355 7.19 4.32 -24.11
CA LEU A 355 7.93 5.40 -23.47
C LEU A 355 9.21 4.87 -22.82
N ARG A 356 9.10 3.80 -22.03
CA ARG A 356 10.27 3.18 -21.38
C ARG A 356 11.33 2.78 -22.39
N ARG A 357 10.93 2.14 -23.50
CA ARG A 357 11.85 1.74 -24.56
C ARG A 357 12.56 2.93 -25.20
N ARG A 358 11.84 4.04 -25.44
CA ARG A 358 12.44 5.25 -26.03
C ARG A 358 13.33 6.00 -25.05
N PHE A 359 12.91 6.12 -23.80
CA PHE A 359 13.69 6.78 -22.75
C PHE A 359 14.97 6.00 -22.46
N ALA A 360 14.92 4.67 -22.49
CA ALA A 360 16.12 3.83 -22.35
C ALA A 360 17.17 4.12 -23.44
N LEU A 361 16.79 4.50 -24.67
CA LEU A 361 17.74 4.88 -25.72
C LEU A 361 18.47 6.19 -25.38
N LEU A 362 17.77 7.15 -24.77
CA LEU A 362 18.34 8.45 -24.37
C LEU A 362 19.15 8.36 -23.07
N LEU A 363 18.76 7.46 -22.18
CA LEU A 363 19.37 7.29 -20.85
C LEU A 363 20.47 6.21 -20.84
N GLY A 364 20.95 5.76 -21.99
CA GLY A 364 22.11 4.85 -22.08
C GLY A 364 21.85 3.39 -21.71
N GLY A 365 20.60 2.90 -21.81
CA GLY A 365 20.27 1.48 -21.74
C GLY A 365 20.43 0.79 -20.38
N GLY A 366 20.62 1.54 -19.29
CA GLY A 366 20.81 0.96 -17.96
C GLY A 366 19.56 0.31 -17.37
N HIS A 367 19.71 -0.89 -16.79
CA HIS A 367 18.74 -1.39 -15.81
C HIS A 367 18.72 -0.46 -14.61
N ILE A 368 17.59 0.23 -14.38
CA ILE A 368 17.39 1.04 -13.17
C ILE A 368 17.17 0.08 -12.00
N LYS A 369 17.99 0.17 -10.96
CA LYS A 369 17.69 -0.51 -9.69
C LYS A 369 16.46 0.14 -9.07
N THR A 370 15.63 -0.66 -8.44
CA THR A 370 14.42 -0.17 -7.76
C THR A 370 14.75 0.96 -6.78
N GLY A 371 14.00 2.07 -6.87
CA GLY A 371 14.22 3.28 -6.07
C GLY A 371 15.38 4.18 -6.50
N GLU A 372 16.11 3.84 -7.56
CA GLU A 372 17.13 4.71 -8.15
C GLU A 372 16.54 5.59 -9.26
N PHE A 373 17.24 6.69 -9.54
CA PHE A 373 16.92 7.61 -10.62
C PHE A 373 18.11 7.64 -11.58
N LEU A 374 17.82 7.51 -12.87
CA LEU A 374 18.78 7.84 -13.92
C LEU A 374 18.94 9.36 -13.97
N ARG A 375 20.15 9.81 -14.28
CA ARG A 375 20.40 11.20 -14.63
C ARG A 375 20.67 11.33 -16.11
N LEU A 376 20.02 12.30 -16.73
CA LEU A 376 20.36 12.75 -18.07
C LEU A 376 21.71 13.46 -17.98
N ASP A 377 22.74 12.92 -18.63
CA ASP A 377 24.02 13.62 -18.80
C ASP A 377 23.90 14.59 -19.98
N PRO A 378 23.81 15.91 -19.74
CA PRO A 378 23.65 16.87 -20.82
C PRO A 378 24.88 16.94 -21.74
N SER A 379 26.04 16.49 -21.27
CA SER A 379 27.29 16.51 -22.05
C SER A 379 27.35 15.42 -23.14
N SER A 380 26.50 14.39 -23.04
CA SER A 380 26.34 13.34 -24.06
C SER A 380 25.45 13.75 -25.24
N LEU A 381 24.80 14.92 -25.15
CA LEU A 381 23.90 15.46 -26.15
C LEU A 381 24.53 16.73 -26.75
N ASP A 382 25.52 16.52 -27.63
CA ASP A 382 26.38 17.56 -28.24
C ASP A 382 25.65 18.73 -28.94
N SER A 383 24.31 18.70 -29.04
CA SER A 383 23.48 19.68 -29.75
C SER A 383 22.26 20.21 -28.99
N VAL A 384 22.04 19.82 -27.72
CA VAL A 384 20.87 20.28 -26.93
C VAL A 384 21.33 21.21 -25.81
N PRO A 385 20.84 22.46 -25.71
CA PRO A 385 21.16 23.35 -24.59
C PRO A 385 20.87 22.68 -23.23
N MET A 386 21.73 22.90 -22.24
CA MET A 386 21.59 22.41 -20.85
C MET A 386 20.20 22.65 -20.24
N ALA A 387 19.54 23.76 -20.62
CA ALA A 387 18.21 24.13 -20.15
C ALA A 387 17.06 23.29 -20.78
N GLY A 388 17.30 22.51 -21.84
CA GLY A 388 16.27 21.80 -22.60
C GLY A 388 16.26 20.27 -22.47
N THR A 389 17.19 19.68 -21.71
CA THR A 389 17.29 18.21 -21.62
C THR A 389 16.17 17.59 -20.78
N GLY A 390 15.72 18.29 -19.73
CA GLY A 390 14.55 17.90 -18.94
C GLY A 390 13.27 17.93 -19.78
N ASP A 391 13.16 18.92 -20.67
CA ASP A 391 12.07 19.06 -21.62
C ASP A 391 12.08 17.99 -22.71
N LEU A 392 13.24 17.50 -23.13
CA LEU A 392 13.33 16.50 -24.21
C LEU A 392 12.54 15.21 -23.91
N LEU A 393 12.58 14.71 -22.66
CA LEU A 393 11.80 13.53 -22.27
C LEU A 393 10.29 13.83 -22.27
N ALA A 394 9.91 15.01 -21.78
CA ALA A 394 8.52 15.46 -21.78
C ALA A 394 8.00 15.69 -23.22
N ASP A 395 8.81 16.28 -24.10
CA ASP A 395 8.52 16.46 -25.52
C ASP A 395 8.33 15.12 -26.23
N LEU A 396 9.19 14.14 -25.94
CA LEU A 396 9.06 12.80 -26.51
C LEU A 396 7.81 12.09 -25.99
N ALA A 397 7.51 12.20 -24.69
CA ALA A 397 6.28 11.66 -24.11
C ALA A 397 5.04 12.29 -24.73
N HIS A 398 5.05 13.61 -24.90
CA HIS A 398 4.00 14.37 -25.56
C HIS A 398 3.82 13.96 -27.03
N ALA A 399 4.90 13.79 -27.79
CA ALA A 399 4.83 13.32 -29.17
C ALA A 399 4.21 11.92 -29.27
N GLU A 400 4.53 11.03 -28.32
CA GLU A 400 3.97 9.68 -28.24
C GLU A 400 2.50 9.66 -27.82
N TYR A 401 2.13 10.51 -26.87
CA TYR A 401 0.76 10.67 -26.44
C TYR A 401 -0.13 11.16 -27.59
N ARG A 402 0.30 12.18 -28.33
CA ARG A 402 -0.43 12.69 -29.51
C ARG A 402 -0.58 11.68 -30.64
N ARG A 403 0.35 10.73 -30.78
CA ARG A 403 0.23 9.67 -31.81
C ARG A 403 -0.93 8.70 -31.54
N ARG A 404 -1.42 8.63 -30.31
CA ARG A 404 -2.54 7.77 -29.91
C ARG A 404 -3.90 8.44 -30.07
N MET A 405 -3.94 9.75 -30.28
CA MET A 405 -5.18 10.46 -30.56
C MET A 405 -5.71 10.12 -31.96
N GLY A 406 -7.03 10.11 -32.11
CA GLY A 406 -7.70 9.92 -33.40
C GLY A 406 -7.21 10.91 -34.46
N LYS A 407 -7.08 10.46 -35.72
CA LYS A 407 -6.50 11.26 -36.82
C LYS A 407 -7.18 12.62 -37.01
N SER A 408 -8.51 12.69 -36.81
CA SER A 408 -9.29 13.93 -36.94
C SER A 408 -9.00 14.95 -35.83
N ILE A 409 -8.77 14.48 -34.60
CA ILE A 409 -8.55 15.31 -33.41
C ILE A 409 -7.09 15.80 -33.36
N ARG A 410 -6.14 14.99 -33.84
CA ARG A 410 -4.70 15.27 -33.77
C ARG A 410 -4.29 16.58 -34.46
N SER A 411 -5.00 17.01 -35.50
CA SER A 411 -4.78 18.28 -36.21
C SER A 411 -5.30 19.51 -35.48
N GLU A 412 -6.25 19.35 -34.56
CA GLU A 412 -6.91 20.44 -33.81
C GLU A 412 -6.29 20.66 -32.42
N VAL A 413 -5.62 19.64 -31.89
CA VAL A 413 -4.98 19.65 -30.56
C VAL A 413 -3.60 20.31 -30.61
N THR A 414 -3.43 21.39 -29.85
CA THR A 414 -2.17 22.14 -29.71
C THR A 414 -1.26 21.53 -28.64
N VAL A 415 0.03 21.87 -28.68
CA VAL A 415 1.00 21.49 -27.63
C VAL A 415 0.51 21.94 -26.25
N ASP A 416 -0.01 23.17 -26.17
CA ASP A 416 -0.47 23.79 -24.93
C ASP A 416 -1.62 23.02 -24.25
N SER A 417 -2.44 22.30 -25.03
CA SER A 417 -3.56 21.53 -24.50
C SER A 417 -3.18 20.16 -23.92
N THR A 418 -2.09 19.55 -24.39
CA THR A 418 -1.69 18.18 -23.98
C THR A 418 -0.45 18.14 -23.10
N ARG A 419 0.35 19.22 -23.12
CA ARG A 419 1.52 19.36 -22.25
C ARG A 419 1.18 19.22 -20.76
N PRO A 420 0.09 19.81 -20.22
CA PRO A 420 -0.26 19.65 -18.80
C PRO A 420 -0.52 18.20 -18.39
N ILE A 421 -1.09 17.38 -19.28
CA ILE A 421 -1.35 15.95 -19.03
C ILE A 421 -0.03 15.16 -18.94
N ILE A 422 0.94 15.53 -19.78
CA ILE A 422 2.24 14.87 -19.82
C ILE A 422 3.13 15.32 -18.68
N ASP A 423 3.10 16.61 -18.31
CA ASP A 423 3.84 17.10 -17.15
C ASP A 423 3.38 16.41 -15.87
N LYS A 424 2.06 16.19 -15.75
CA LYS A 424 1.44 15.35 -14.72
C LYS A 424 1.98 13.92 -14.68
N LEU A 425 2.16 13.27 -15.83
CA LEU A 425 2.79 11.93 -15.89
C LEU A 425 4.29 11.98 -15.56
N MET A 426 4.99 13.02 -16.01
CA MET A 426 6.42 13.19 -15.81
C MET A 426 6.75 13.51 -14.36
N SER A 427 5.88 14.19 -13.61
CA SER A 427 6.08 14.50 -12.19
C SER A 427 6.26 13.25 -11.33
N LEU A 428 5.61 12.13 -11.70
CA LEU A 428 5.79 10.82 -11.07
C LEU A 428 7.19 10.22 -11.29
N SER A 429 7.89 10.67 -12.33
CA SER A 429 9.20 10.15 -12.71
C SER A 429 10.36 11.02 -12.25
N ARG A 430 10.12 12.22 -11.74
CA ARG A 430 11.18 13.12 -11.26
C ARG A 430 11.46 12.91 -9.78
N ARG A 431 12.69 13.21 -9.38
CA ARG A 431 13.05 13.24 -7.96
C ARG A 431 12.56 14.55 -7.36
N TRP A 432 11.73 14.42 -6.34
CA TRP A 432 11.30 15.52 -5.49
C TRP A 432 12.05 15.50 -4.17
N ARG A 433 12.40 16.68 -3.67
CA ARG A 433 13.04 16.84 -2.37
C ARG A 433 12.57 18.12 -1.68
N ARG A 434 12.29 18.01 -0.39
CA ARG A 434 12.18 19.15 0.53
C ARG A 434 13.56 19.52 1.06
N GLN A 435 13.96 20.77 0.94
CA GLN A 435 15.25 21.26 1.44
C GLN A 435 15.13 22.67 2.04
N VAL A 436 16.15 23.10 2.78
CA VAL A 436 16.20 24.45 3.35
C VAL A 436 16.47 25.48 2.25
N ALA A 437 15.70 26.56 2.20
CA ALA A 437 15.86 27.62 1.21
C ALA A 437 17.23 28.33 1.35
N LYS A 438 17.82 28.72 0.22
CA LYS A 438 19.18 29.31 0.19
C LYS A 438 19.25 30.79 0.60
N SER A 439 18.12 31.52 0.65
CA SER A 439 18.05 32.94 1.00
C SER A 439 17.86 33.11 2.51
N GLY A 440 18.92 33.54 3.20
CA GLY A 440 19.06 33.50 4.66
C GLY A 440 18.24 34.48 5.53
N HIS A 441 16.93 34.65 5.29
CA HIS A 441 16.04 35.33 6.25
C HIS A 441 14.83 34.45 6.55
N GLU A 442 14.76 33.99 7.81
CA GLU A 442 13.80 33.05 8.39
C GLU A 442 13.74 31.66 7.73
N LYS A 443 13.40 30.65 8.53
CA LYS A 443 13.65 29.22 8.27
C LYS A 443 12.67 28.65 7.24
N GLU A 444 12.64 29.16 6.02
CA GLU A 444 11.77 28.65 4.98
C GLU A 444 12.40 27.43 4.28
N TRP A 445 11.57 26.45 3.99
CA TRP A 445 11.90 25.27 3.19
C TRP A 445 11.38 25.49 1.77
N GLU A 446 12.01 24.83 0.80
CA GLU A 446 11.59 24.83 -0.59
C GLU A 446 11.41 23.39 -1.10
N LEU A 447 10.48 23.22 -2.03
CA LEU A 447 10.30 21.98 -2.78
C LEU A 447 11.08 22.08 -4.08
N VAL A 448 11.99 21.13 -4.30
CA VAL A 448 12.80 21.08 -5.51
C VAL A 448 12.49 19.81 -6.28
N CYS A 449 12.14 20.00 -7.56
CA CYS A 449 12.01 18.94 -8.55
C CYS A 449 13.26 18.92 -9.42
N ASP A 450 14.00 17.80 -9.43
CA ASP A 450 15.16 17.64 -10.29
C ASP A 450 14.75 17.17 -11.69
N LEU A 451 14.64 18.12 -12.61
CA LEU A 451 14.26 17.89 -14.02
C LEU A 451 15.27 17.04 -14.81
N HIS A 452 16.46 16.78 -14.28
CA HIS A 452 17.46 15.92 -14.92
C HIS A 452 17.41 14.48 -14.42
N THR A 453 16.60 14.20 -13.39
CA THR A 453 16.41 12.84 -12.88
C THR A 453 15.20 12.16 -13.51
N PHE A 454 15.28 10.84 -13.65
CA PHE A 454 14.18 10.06 -14.20
C PHE A 454 14.11 8.65 -13.58
N SER A 455 12.91 8.23 -13.18
CA SER A 455 12.61 6.85 -12.76
C SER A 455 11.28 6.36 -13.35
N PHE A 456 11.20 5.07 -13.66
CA PHE A 456 9.95 4.42 -14.08
C PHE A 456 9.10 3.96 -12.90
N ASP A 457 9.62 3.99 -11.68
CA ASP A 457 8.95 3.39 -10.53
C ASP A 457 7.66 4.13 -10.15
N GLY A 458 7.60 5.45 -10.28
CA GLY A 458 6.35 6.20 -10.07
C GLY A 458 5.21 5.77 -10.99
N TRP A 459 5.50 5.49 -12.27
CA TRP A 459 4.50 4.97 -13.20
C TRP A 459 4.04 3.56 -12.83
N ARG A 460 4.97 2.72 -12.34
CA ARG A 460 4.66 1.36 -11.89
C ARG A 460 3.82 1.38 -10.63
N VAL A 461 4.11 2.30 -9.71
CA VAL A 461 3.31 2.54 -8.49
C VAL A 461 1.90 2.99 -8.86
N ALA A 462 1.76 4.06 -9.65
CA ALA A 462 0.44 4.56 -10.06
C ALA A 462 -0.39 3.48 -10.77
N ARG A 463 0.21 2.77 -11.73
CA ARG A 463 -0.48 1.66 -12.42
C ARG A 463 -0.92 0.57 -11.46
N PHE A 464 -0.05 0.11 -10.57
CA PHE A 464 -0.38 -0.93 -9.60
C PHE A 464 -1.53 -0.49 -8.67
N LEU A 465 -1.47 0.74 -8.14
CA LEU A 465 -2.52 1.26 -7.28
C LEU A 465 -3.87 1.37 -7.99
N LYS A 466 -3.86 1.75 -9.27
CA LYS A 466 -5.06 1.76 -10.10
C LYS A 466 -5.60 0.34 -10.32
N GLN A 467 -4.73 -0.65 -10.56
CA GLN A 467 -5.15 -2.05 -10.62
C GLN A 467 -5.73 -2.55 -9.30
N VAL A 468 -5.17 -2.15 -8.15
CA VAL A 468 -5.71 -2.47 -6.82
C VAL A 468 -7.09 -1.81 -6.61
N LYS A 469 -7.22 -0.51 -6.92
CA LYS A 469 -8.47 0.26 -6.82
C LYS A 469 -9.58 -0.37 -7.68
N ASP A 470 -9.25 -0.75 -8.91
CA ASP A 470 -10.17 -1.41 -9.82
C ASP A 470 -10.33 -2.91 -9.49
N GLY A 471 -9.58 -3.44 -8.51
CA GLY A 471 -9.37 -4.85 -8.16
C GLY A 471 -9.14 -5.80 -9.35
N LYS A 472 -8.34 -5.34 -10.30
CA LYS A 472 -7.87 -6.05 -11.48
C LYS A 472 -6.42 -6.51 -11.33
N VAL A 473 -5.96 -6.71 -10.10
CA VAL A 473 -4.64 -7.30 -9.84
C VAL A 473 -4.77 -8.82 -9.95
N PRO A 474 -4.18 -9.44 -10.99
CA PRO A 474 -4.17 -10.90 -11.06
C PRO A 474 -3.41 -11.49 -9.88
N ASP A 475 -3.97 -12.56 -9.32
CA ASP A 475 -3.31 -13.42 -8.36
C ASP A 475 -2.31 -14.31 -9.10
N HIS A 476 -1.12 -13.76 -9.35
CA HIS A 476 0.01 -14.48 -9.94
C HIS A 476 0.83 -15.14 -8.83
N ASP A 477 0.59 -16.43 -8.64
CA ASP A 477 1.57 -17.39 -8.10
C ASP A 477 2.34 -18.04 -9.25
#